data_AF-R8CNT2-F1
#
_entry.id   AF-R8CNT2-F1
#
_cell.length_a   1.000
_cell.length_b   1.000
_cell.length_c   1.000
_cell.angle_alpha   90.00
_cell.angle_beta   90.00
_cell.angle_gamma   90.00
#
_symmetry.space_group_name_H-M   'P 1'
#
loop_
_entity.id
_entity.type
_entity.pdbx_description
1 polymer ?
#
loop_
_entity_poly.entity_id
_entity_poly.type
_entity_poly.pdbx_seq_one_letter_code
_entity_poly.pdbx_strand_id
1 'polypeptide(L)' 'MYTRRILLSRLKEWAHSYQKLPTFKEILKDPNMPALSTYVRHFENWNESLRQAGFQS' A
#
# COMPACT_ATOMS: atom_id res chain seq x y z
N MET A 1 8.54 -12.75 5.72
CA MET A 1 9.08 -11.38 5.52
C MET A 1 8.35 -10.71 4.37
N TYR A 2 7.98 -9.44 4.49
CA TYR A 2 7.42 -8.69 3.37
C TYR A 2 8.52 -8.25 2.40
N THR A 3 8.25 -8.33 1.10
CA THR A 3 9.09 -7.76 0.06
C THR A 3 8.37 -6.58 -0.59
N ARG A 4 9.12 -5.66 -1.22
CA ARG A 4 8.52 -4.54 -1.97
C ARG A 4 7.44 -5.03 -2.95
N ARG A 5 7.72 -6.09 -3.72
CA ARG A 5 6.77 -6.67 -4.67
C ARG A 5 5.45 -7.10 -4.00
N ILE A 6 5.52 -7.80 -2.86
CA ILE A 6 4.33 -8.24 -2.12
C ILE A 6 3.51 -7.04 -1.66
N LEU A 7 4.16 -6.00 -1.12
CA LEU A 7 3.48 -4.80 -0.64
C LEU A 7 2.77 -4.05 -1.78
N LEU A 8 3.42 -3.93 -2.95
CA LEU A 8 2.79 -3.34 -4.13
C LEU A 8 1.60 -4.17 -4.63
N SER A 9 1.72 -5.50 -4.65
CA SER A 9 0.59 -6.39 -5.00
C SER A 9 -0.58 -6.20 -4.05
N ARG A 10 -0.34 -6.10 -2.74
CA ARG A 10 -1.41 -5.87 -1.74
C ARG A 10 -2.13 -4.55 -1.95
N LEU A 11 -1.38 -3.48 -2.25
CA LEU A 11 -1.97 -2.18 -2.58
C LEU A 11 -2.87 -2.25 -3.83
N LYS A 12 -2.44 -2.98 -4.87
CA LYS A 12 -3.21 -3.19 -6.10
C LYS A 12 -4.45 -4.05 -5.89
N GLU A 13 -4.32 -5.15 -5.15
CA GLU A 13 -5.43 -6.04 -4.79
C GLU A 13 -6.49 -5.30 -3.98
N TRP A 14 -6.06 -4.49 -3.01
CA TRP A 14 -6.94 -3.64 -2.24
C TRP A 14 -7.66 -2.63 -3.14
N ALA A 15 -6.92 -1.92 -4.00
CA ALA A 15 -7.51 -0.94 -4.91
C ALA A 15 -8.54 -1.56 -5.86
N HIS A 16 -8.25 -2.76 -6.36
CA HIS A 16 -9.17 -3.53 -7.20
C HIS A 16 -10.41 -3.99 -6.44
N SER A 17 -10.26 -4.45 -5.19
CA SER A 17 -11.38 -4.92 -4.37
C SER A 17 -12.35 -3.79 -4.00
N TYR A 18 -11.82 -2.61 -3.69
CA TYR A 18 -12.61 -1.45 -3.29
C TYR A 18 -12.91 -0.47 -4.44
N GLN A 19 -12.42 -0.77 -5.66
CA GLN A 19 -12.56 0.05 -6.86
C GLN A 19 -12.16 1.53 -6.63
N LYS A 20 -11.15 1.77 -5.78
CA LYS A 20 -10.65 3.10 -5.43
C LYS A 20 -9.20 3.07 -4.97
N LEU A 21 -8.55 4.23 -4.93
CA LEU A 21 -7.17 4.33 -4.44
C LEU A 21 -7.09 4.16 -2.91
N PRO A 22 -6.13 3.37 -2.40
CA PRO A 22 -5.93 3.20 -0.96
C PRO A 22 -5.46 4.50 -0.32
N THR A 23 -6.23 4.96 0.68
CA THR A 23 -5.79 6.06 1.53
C THR A 23 -5.12 5.54 2.79
N PHE A 24 -4.22 6.34 3.37
CA PHE A 24 -3.54 6.04 4.64
C PHE A 24 -4.53 5.61 5.73
N LYS A 25 -5.67 6.31 5.86
CA LYS A 25 -6.67 6.06 6.90
C LYS A 25 -7.38 4.71 6.72
N GLU A 26 -7.58 4.27 5.49
CA GLU A 26 -8.26 3.01 5.21
C GLU A 26 -7.33 1.84 5.44
N ILE A 27 -6.09 1.94 4.97
CA ILE A 27 -5.06 0.93 5.20
C ILE A 27 -4.72 0.78 6.69
N LEU A 28 -4.73 1.89 7.44
CA LEU A 28 -4.55 1.84 8.89
C LEU A 28 -5.69 1.10 9.60
N LYS A 29 -6.92 1.16 9.06
CA LYS A 29 -8.11 0.53 9.65
C LYS A 29 -8.33 -0.90 9.18
N ASP A 30 -7.71 -1.31 8.08
CA ASP A 30 -7.89 -2.62 7.49
C ASP A 30 -6.96 -3.65 8.16
N PRO A 31 -7.48 -4.61 8.94
CA PRO A 31 -6.67 -5.61 9.61
C PRO A 31 -6.01 -6.60 8.64
N ASN A 32 -6.47 -6.68 7.39
CA ASN A 32 -5.89 -7.55 6.36
C ASN A 32 -4.70 -6.91 5.65
N MET A 33 -4.47 -5.62 5.87
CA MET A 33 -3.37 -4.89 5.27
C MET A 33 -2.15 -4.84 6.20
N PRO A 34 -0.93 -4.88 5.63
CA PRO A 34 0.28 -4.68 6.41
C PRO A 34 0.27 -3.32 7.11
N ALA A 35 0.87 -3.25 8.30
CA ALA A 35 1.02 -1.99 9.02
C ALA A 35 1.72 -0.93 8.15
N LEU A 36 1.29 0.33 8.28
CA LEU A 36 1.86 1.45 7.54
C LEU A 36 3.38 1.61 7.71
N SER A 37 3.90 1.29 8.89
CA SER A 37 5.34 1.25 9.17
C SER A 37 6.09 0.26 8.25
N THR A 38 5.43 -0.80 7.79
CA THR A 38 6.00 -1.75 6.82
C THR A 38 6.20 -1.08 5.47
N TYR A 39 5.20 -0.35 4.97
CA TYR A 39 5.32 0.38 3.71
C TYR A 39 6.42 1.46 3.81
N VAL A 40 6.39 2.27 4.86
CA VAL A 40 7.41 3.32 5.09
C VAL A 40 8.82 2.73 5.17
N ARG A 41 9.03 1.59 5.84
CA ARG A 41 10.35 0.95 5.92
C ARG A 41 10.88 0.46 4.56
N HIS A 42 9.99 0.04 3.66
CA HIS A 42 10.38 -0.55 2.37
C HIS A 42 10.47 0.47 1.23
N PHE A 43 9.74 1.59 1.34
CA PHE A 43 9.59 2.61 0.29
C PHE A 43 9.94 4.03 0.78
N GLU A 44 10.53 4.18 1.96
CA GLU A 44 10.88 5.44 2.64
C GLU A 44 9.68 6.26 3.13
N ASN A 45 8.57 6.28 2.38
CA ASN A 45 7.33 6.94 2.77
C ASN A 45 6.10 6.31 2.07
N TRP A 46 4.90 6.68 2.52
CA TRP A 46 3.65 6.16 1.97
C TRP A 46 3.40 6.58 0.52
N ASN A 47 3.68 7.84 0.17
CA ASN A 47 3.43 8.35 -1.18
C ASN A 47 4.31 7.64 -2.22
N GLU A 48 5.57 7.36 -1.89
CA GLU A 48 6.46 6.61 -2.77
C GLU A 48 5.95 5.16 -2.97
N SER A 49 5.34 4.56 -1.95
CA SER A 49 4.68 3.25 -2.12
C SER A 49 3.49 3.30 -3.09
N LEU A 50 2.70 4.38 -3.08
CA LEU A 50 1.59 4.59 -4.02
C LEU A 50 2.09 4.89 -5.44
N ARG A 51 3.14 5.70 -5.57
CA ARG A 51 3.80 6.01 -6.85
C ARG A 51 4.35 4.74 -7.49
N GLN A 52 5.08 3.91 -6.74
CA GLN A 52 5.58 2.62 -7.24
C GLN A 52 4.46 1.60 -7.50
N ALA A 53 3.30 1.74 -6.85
CA ALA A 53 2.12 0.94 -7.16
C ALA A 53 1.42 1.40 -8.46
N GLY A 54 1.79 2.56 -9.01
CA GLY A 54 1.22 3.12 -10.24
C GLY A 54 -0.05 3.95 -9.99
N PHE A 55 -0.25 4.45 -8.77
CA PHE A 55 -1.43 5.23 -8.40
C PHE A 55 -1.23 6.74 -8.49
N GLN A 56 0.02 7.19 -8.52
CA GLN A 56 0.38 8.60 -8.62
C GLN A 56 1.50 8.75 -9.65
N SER A 57 1.39 9.77 -10.50
CA SER A 57 2.44 10.22 -11.41
C SER A 57 3.30 11.30 -10.77
#